data_AF-A0A0G3GQQ3-F1
#
_entry.id   AF-A0A0G3GQQ3-F1
#
_cell.length_a   1.000
_cell.length_b   1.000
_cell.length_c   1.000
_cell.angle_alpha   90.00
_cell.angle_beta   90.00
_cell.angle_gamma   90.00
#
_symmetry.space_group_name_H-M   'P 1'
#
loop_
_entity.id
_entity.type
_entity.pdbx_description
1 polymer ?
#
loop_
_entity_poly.entity_id
_entity_poly.type
_entity_poly.pdbx_seq_one_letter_code
_entity_poly.pdbx_strand_id
1 'polypeptide(L)'
;MGLPQCVRDAKKIDFGVPISGYLCCAEFQPPCVIGVVFSETRGRFTDGKTIRTSLVERVYELRGYQLCETHNGSRYVVCHWWYENGAAPEVNMIH
;
A
#
# COMPACT_ATOMS: atom_id res chain seq x y z
N MET A 1 15.12 -11.51 -1.59
CA MET A 1 14.55 -10.65 -2.64
C MET A 1 15.08 -9.24 -2.45
N GLY A 2 15.38 -8.52 -3.54
CA GLY A 2 15.72 -7.10 -3.45
C GLY A 2 14.47 -6.26 -3.19
N LEU A 3 14.58 -5.23 -2.35
CA LEU A 3 13.51 -4.25 -2.17
C LEU A 3 13.33 -3.44 -3.47
N PRO A 4 12.09 -3.27 -3.99
CA PRO A 4 11.80 -2.40 -5.11
C PRO A 4 12.22 -0.95 -4.82
N GLN A 5 12.61 -0.22 -5.86
CA GLN A 5 13.08 1.17 -5.70
C GLN A 5 11.99 2.08 -5.10
N CYS A 6 10.74 1.95 -5.55
CA CYS A 6 9.60 2.69 -4.99
C CYS A 6 9.42 2.47 -3.47
N VAL A 7 9.63 1.24 -3.00
CA VAL A 7 9.58 0.91 -1.56
C VAL A 7 10.79 1.52 -0.83
N ARG A 8 11.98 1.49 -1.42
CA ARG A 8 13.17 2.11 -0.81
C ARG A 8 12.98 3.61 -0.65
N ASP A 9 12.39 4.27 -1.63
CA ASP A 9 12.17 5.71 -1.59
C ASP A 9 11.09 6.09 -0.58
N ALA A 10 9.97 5.36 -0.55
CA ALA A 10 8.95 5.53 0.48
C ALA A 10 9.50 5.31 1.90
N LYS A 11 10.37 4.32 2.10
CA LYS A 11 11.00 4.05 3.41
C LYS A 11 11.92 5.15 3.93
N LYS A 12 12.42 6.03 3.06
CA LYS A 12 13.25 7.18 3.48
C LYS A 12 12.41 8.32 4.04
N ILE A 13 11.09 8.27 3.86
CA ILE A 13 10.18 9.34 4.24
C ILE A 13 9.68 9.08 5.65
N ASP A 14 9.78 10.11 6.48
CA ASP A 14 9.08 10.12 7.76
C ASP A 14 7.63 10.57 7.55
N PHE A 15 6.72 9.61 7.65
CA PHE A 15 5.28 9.86 7.58
C PHE A 15 4.70 10.41 8.89
N GLY A 16 5.48 10.44 9.99
CA GLY A 16 5.00 10.88 11.30
C GLY A 16 3.98 9.92 11.94
N VAL A 17 3.72 8.78 11.31
CA VAL A 17 2.81 7.73 11.79
C VAL A 17 3.48 6.36 11.66
N PRO A 18 3.19 5.39 12.55
CA PRO A 18 3.74 4.05 12.46
C PRO A 18 3.22 3.34 11.20
N ILE A 19 4.13 2.96 10.32
CA ILE A 19 3.83 2.21 9.10
C ILE A 19 3.94 0.71 9.38
N SER A 20 2.90 -0.03 9.01
CA SER A 20 2.84 -1.49 9.16
C SER A 20 3.51 -2.21 8.00
N GLY A 21 3.46 -1.63 6.79
CA GLY A 21 4.15 -2.18 5.62
C GLY A 21 3.98 -1.29 4.39
N TYR A 22 4.66 -1.67 3.32
CA TYR A 22 4.68 -0.95 2.05
C TYR A 22 4.10 -1.86 0.96
N LEU A 23 3.17 -1.34 0.16
CA LEU A 23 2.53 -2.06 -0.92
C LEU A 23 3.06 -1.57 -2.27
N CYS A 24 3.50 -2.51 -3.09
CA CYS A 24 3.84 -2.29 -4.48
C CYS A 24 2.80 -2.96 -5.38
N CYS A 25 2.58 -2.38 -6.56
CA CYS A 25 1.57 -2.84 -7.51
C CYS A 25 0.19 -3.00 -6.84
N ALA A 26 -0.18 -1.99 -6.03
CA ALA A 26 -1.42 -2.01 -5.27
C ALA A 26 -2.63 -1.83 -6.19
N GLU A 27 -3.71 -2.52 -5.89
CA GLU A 27 -4.99 -2.41 -6.57
C GLU A 27 -6.07 -2.20 -5.51
N PHE A 28 -6.87 -1.14 -5.67
CA PHE A 28 -8.00 -0.91 -4.79
C PHE A 28 -9.16 -1.80 -5.23
N GLN A 29 -9.51 -2.78 -4.41
CA GLN A 29 -10.66 -3.66 -4.62
C GLN A 29 -11.63 -3.48 -3.46
N PRO A 30 -12.55 -2.49 -3.54
CA PRO A 30 -13.39 -2.09 -2.41
C PRO A 30 -14.06 -3.29 -1.75
N PRO A 31 -14.01 -3.40 -0.41
CA PRO A 31 -13.48 -2.44 0.56
C PRO A 31 -12.01 -2.70 0.98
N CYS A 32 -11.21 -3.38 0.17
CA CYS A 32 -9.85 -3.83 0.50
C CYS A 32 -8.82 -3.31 -0.53
N VAL A 33 -7.53 -3.51 -0.23
CA VAL A 33 -6.43 -3.30 -1.16
C VAL A 33 -5.72 -4.64 -1.37
N ILE A 34 -5.40 -4.96 -2.61
CA ILE A 34 -4.52 -6.09 -2.95
C ILE A 34 -3.19 -5.51 -3.40
N GLY A 35 -2.07 -6.09 -2.96
CA GLY A 35 -0.75 -5.62 -3.39
C GLY A 35 0.37 -6.49 -2.88
N VAL A 36 1.56 -6.28 -3.43
CA VAL A 36 2.78 -6.97 -2.99
C VAL A 36 3.36 -6.24 -1.79
N VAL A 37 3.43 -6.90 -0.64
CA VAL A 37 3.90 -6.28 0.60
C VAL A 37 5.41 -6.40 0.78
N PHE A 38 6.00 -5.35 1.35
CA PHE A 38 7.40 -5.25 1.70
C PHE A 38 7.59 -4.54 3.05
N SER A 39 8.64 -4.92 3.77
CA SER A 39 9.02 -4.37 5.07
C SER A 39 7.86 -4.35 6.07
N GLU A 40 7.15 -5.48 6.17
CA GLU A 40 6.05 -5.63 7.12
C GLU A 40 6.58 -5.78 8.55
N THR A 41 6.08 -4.97 9.48
CA THR A 41 6.66 -4.86 10.83
C THR A 41 6.10 -5.86 11.83
N ARG A 42 4.92 -6.44 11.58
CA ARG A 42 4.29 -7.44 12.45
C ARG A 42 4.74 -8.88 12.16
N GLY A 43 5.64 -9.09 11.19
CA GLY A 43 6.16 -10.41 10.80
C GLY A 43 5.09 -11.36 10.23
N ARG A 44 3.93 -10.84 9.82
CA ARG A 44 2.82 -11.65 9.29
C ARG A 44 3.07 -12.10 7.86
N PHE A 45 3.82 -11.29 7.10
CA PHE A 45 4.05 -11.51 5.69
C PHE A 45 5.53 -11.34 5.34
N THR A 46 6.03 -12.25 4.50
CA THR A 46 7.37 -12.13 3.93
C THR A 46 7.36 -11.12 2.78
N ASP A 47 8.43 -10.34 2.68
CA ASP A 47 8.66 -9.43 1.56
C ASP A 47 8.46 -10.11 0.20
N GLY A 48 7.71 -9.44 -0.68
CA GLY A 48 7.41 -9.94 -2.02
C GLY A 48 6.18 -10.85 -2.10
N LYS A 49 5.42 -11.04 -1.01
CA LYS A 49 4.14 -11.74 -1.07
C LYS A 49 3.00 -10.82 -1.47
N THR A 50 2.15 -11.30 -2.37
CA THR A 50 0.85 -10.67 -2.63
C THR A 50 -0.06 -10.91 -1.44
N ILE A 51 -0.61 -9.82 -0.90
CA ILE A 51 -1.56 -9.86 0.21
C ILE A 51 -2.84 -9.14 -0.18
N ARG A 52 -3.94 -9.54 0.45
CA ARG A 52 -5.17 -8.78 0.51
C ARG A 52 -5.28 -8.18 1.91
N THR A 53 -5.40 -6.86 2.00
CA THR A 53 -5.59 -6.20 3.29
C THR A 53 -6.96 -6.55 3.87
N SER A 54 -7.13 -6.35 5.18
CA SER A 54 -8.47 -6.25 5.76
C SER A 54 -9.21 -5.01 5.23
N LEU A 55 -10.48 -4.86 5.63
CA LEU A 55 -11.30 -3.68 5.34
C LEU A 55 -10.48 -2.40 5.54
N VAL A 56 -10.36 -1.60 4.49
CA VAL A 56 -9.75 -0.28 4.52
C VAL A 56 -10.81 0.68 5.01
N GLU A 57 -10.56 1.28 6.17
CA GLU A 57 -11.47 2.26 6.77
C GLU A 57 -11.15 3.67 6.32
N ARG A 58 -9.86 3.93 6.06
CA ARG A 58 -9.40 5.26 5.68
C ARG A 58 -8.32 5.17 4.62
N VAL A 59 -8.46 5.99 3.58
CA VAL A 59 -7.39 6.29 2.63
C VAL A 59 -7.09 7.77 2.75
N TYR A 60 -5.81 8.12 2.91
CA TYR A 60 -5.38 9.51 3.00
C TYR A 60 -3.98 9.66 2.43
N GLU A 61 -3.62 10.86 2.00
CA GLU A 61 -2.30 11.14 1.46
C GLU A 61 -1.40 11.77 2.52
N LEU A 62 -0.16 11.29 2.63
CA LEU A 62 0.90 11.95 3.38
C LEU A 62 2.17 11.99 2.53
N ARG A 63 2.80 13.16 2.46
CA ARG A 63 4.09 13.34 1.78
C ARG A 63 4.10 12.86 0.32
N GLY A 64 2.95 12.95 -0.36
CA GLY A 64 2.78 12.48 -1.75
C GLY A 64 2.59 10.98 -1.93
N TYR A 65 2.35 10.24 -0.84
CA TYR A 65 2.00 8.81 -0.89
C TYR A 65 0.61 8.59 -0.30
N GLN A 66 -0.15 7.67 -0.89
CA GLN A 66 -1.40 7.21 -0.31
C GLN A 66 -1.16 6.18 0.78
N LEU A 67 -1.79 6.39 1.93
CA LEU A 67 -1.78 5.49 3.06
C LEU A 67 -3.18 4.89 3.23
N CYS A 68 -3.23 3.58 3.39
CA CYS A 68 -4.43 2.82 3.67
C CYS A 68 -4.39 2.36 5.13
N GLU A 69 -5.32 2.88 5.92
CA GLU A 69 -5.57 2.40 7.27
C GLU A 69 -6.67 1.35 7.24
N THR A 70 -6.35 0.20 7.80
CA THR A 70 -7.26 -0.94 7.88
C THR A 70 -7.92 -1.00 9.25
N HIS A 71 -9.10 -1.62 9.32
CA HIS A 71 -9.87 -1.85 10.56
C HIS A 71 -9.04 -2.49 11.69
N ASN A 72 -8.02 -3.29 11.36
CA ASN A 72 -7.12 -3.90 12.35
C ASN A 72 -6.00 -2.95 12.81
N GLY A 73 -6.15 -1.65 12.60
CA GLY A 73 -5.17 -0.61 12.92
C GLY A 73 -3.85 -0.75 12.15
N SER A 74 -3.84 -1.47 11.02
CA SER A 74 -2.63 -1.61 10.19
C SER A 74 -2.62 -0.51 9.15
N ARG A 75 -1.46 0.11 8.95
CA ARG A 75 -1.26 1.21 8.00
C ARG A 75 -0.30 0.77 6.90
N TYR A 76 -0.77 0.82 5.66
CA TYR A 76 0.01 0.45 4.49
C TYR A 76 0.29 1.68 3.64
N VAL A 77 1.54 1.89 3.26
CA VAL A 77 1.91 2.93 2.27
C VAL A 77 1.82 2.31 0.88
N VAL A 78 1.09 2.95 -0.02
CA VAL A 78 1.04 2.55 -1.43
C VAL A 78 2.19 3.25 -2.16
N CYS A 79 3.19 2.45 -2.55
CA CYS A 79 4.39 2.95 -3.24
C CYS A 79 4.23 2.99 -4.76
N HIS A 80 3.30 2.20 -5.29
CA HIS A 80 3.03 2.09 -6.72
C HIS A 80 1.68 1.43 -6.91
N TRP A 81 0.82 1.98 -7.76
CA TRP A 81 -0.45 1.36 -8.11
C TRP A 81 -0.29 0.41 -9.30
N TRP A 82 -1.06 -0.67 -9.32
CA TRP A 82 -1.09 -1.63 -10.43
C TRP A 82 -1.42 -0.92 -11.75
N TYR A 83 -2.30 0.08 -11.70
CA TYR A 83 -2.74 0.81 -12.89
C TYR A 83 -1.66 1.71 -13.51
N GLU A 84 -0.66 2.14 -12.72
CA GLU A 84 0.48 2.94 -13.21
C GLU A 84 1.43 2.11 -14.08
N ASN A 85 1.33 0.77 -14.03
CA ASN A 85 2.12 -0.14 -14.87
C ASN A 85 1.47 -0.41 -16.25
N GLY A 86 0.53 0.44 -16.68
CA GLY A 86 -0.15 0.33 -17.98
C GLY A 86 -1.47 -0.42 -17.97
N ALA A 87 -1.97 -0.86 -16.81
CA ALA A 87 -3.36 -1.30 -16.67
C ALA A 87 -4.21 -0.05 -16.46
N ALA A 88 -4.85 0.50 -17.51
CA ALA A 88 -5.70 1.68 -17.36
C ALA A 88 -6.62 1.55 -16.12
N PRO A 89 -6.69 2.54 -15.22
CA PRO A 89 -7.71 2.53 -14.19
C PRO A 89 -9.04 2.64 -14.92
N GLU A 90 -9.89 1.61 -14.81
CA GLU A 90 -11.25 1.72 -15.28
C GLU A 90 -11.91 2.84 -14.46
N VAL A 91 -12.25 3.90 -15.17
CA VAL A 91 -12.80 5.14 -14.70
C VAL A 91 -14.07 4.87 -13.91
N ASN A 92 -14.08 5.15 -12.60
CA ASN A 92 -15.21 5.76 -11.86
C ASN A 92 -15.06 5.58 -10.35
N MET A 93 -14.64 6.61 -9.63
CA MET A 93 -15.15 6.90 -8.28
C MET A 93 -15.21 8.43 -8.07
N ILE A 94 -16.04 9.08 -8.88
CA ILE A 94 -16.89 10.17 -8.36
C ILE A 94 -18.21 9.51 -7.97
N HIS A 95 -18.60 9.64 -6.71
CA HIS A 95 -19.95 9.86 -6.19
C HIS A 95 -19.85 9.99 -4.67
#